data_AF-A0A0M7AJR7-F1
#
_entry.id   AF-A0A0M7AJR7-F1
#
_cell.length_a   1.000
_cell.length_b   1.000
_cell.length_c   1.000
_cell.angle_alpha   90.00
_cell.angle_beta   90.00
_cell.angle_gamma   90.00
#
_symmetry.space_group_name_H-M   'P 1'
#
loop_
_entity.id
_entity.type
_entity.pdbx_description
1 polymer ?
#
loop_
_entity_poly.entity_id
_entity_poly.type
_entity_poly.pdbx_seq_one_letter_code
_entity_poly.pdbx_strand_id
1 'polypeptide(L)'
;MADEPLKADMIRLIPKLRSFALRLCRNPDQADDLVQTTCERAIRSLDQFDPATRLDSWMFRILQNLYFNMQRDTANRARLFEKAMFDYDDTFDGQRAAVSSLELQQVRRFIEQLDDDNRTVLMMIAIDGRSYKDVAEELQVPIGTVTSRLARARLKLRDWLEARKSPEGASQSASKGVVS
;
A
#
# COMPACT_ATOMS: atom_id res chain seq x y z
N MET A 1 -33.95 -11.49 -8.84
CA MET A 1 -34.11 -12.42 -7.71
C MET A 1 -32.88 -13.32 -7.51
N ALA A 2 -32.02 -13.49 -8.52
CA ALA A 2 -30.74 -14.24 -8.40
C ALA A 2 -29.67 -13.53 -7.54
N ASP A 3 -29.79 -12.21 -7.32
CA ASP A 3 -28.76 -11.42 -6.61
C ASP A 3 -28.89 -11.46 -5.08
N GLU A 4 -30.02 -11.93 -4.55
CA GLU A 4 -30.31 -11.96 -3.11
C GLU A 4 -29.33 -12.82 -2.29
N PRO A 5 -29.00 -14.06 -2.70
CA PRO A 5 -27.98 -14.85 -2.00
C PRO A 5 -26.59 -14.21 -2.10
N LEU A 6 -26.26 -13.58 -3.22
CA LEU A 6 -24.96 -12.94 -3.44
C LEU A 6 -24.78 -11.73 -2.49
N LYS A 7 -25.83 -10.91 -2.32
CA LYS A 7 -25.82 -9.80 -1.35
C LYS A 7 -25.65 -10.28 0.09
N ALA A 8 -26.27 -11.41 0.46
CA ALA A 8 -26.08 -12.00 1.78
C ALA A 8 -24.62 -12.43 2.02
N ASP A 9 -23.97 -13.00 1.00
CA ASP A 9 -22.55 -13.35 1.08
C ASP A 9 -21.65 -12.10 1.14
N MET A 10 -22.02 -11.01 0.45
CA MET A 10 -21.31 -9.72 0.58
C MET A 10 -21.36 -9.18 2.01
N ILE A 11 -22.52 -9.24 2.67
CA ILE A 11 -22.70 -8.80 4.06
C ILE A 11 -21.77 -9.59 5.00
N ARG A 12 -21.65 -10.90 4.78
CA ARG A 12 -20.75 -11.77 5.57
C ARG A 12 -19.28 -11.42 5.40
N LEU A 13 -18.89 -10.75 4.32
CA LEU A 13 -17.52 -10.33 4.05
C LEU A 13 -17.15 -8.98 4.69
N ILE A 14 -18.14 -8.16 5.10
CA ILE A 14 -17.91 -6.81 5.66
C ILE A 14 -16.90 -6.82 6.82
N PRO A 15 -16.96 -7.72 7.83
CA PRO A 15 -15.99 -7.71 8.92
C PRO A 15 -14.54 -7.96 8.46
N LYS A 16 -14.36 -8.80 7.43
CA LYS A 16 -13.04 -9.09 6.85
C LYS A 16 -12.52 -7.92 6.02
N LEU A 17 -13.38 -7.30 5.22
CA LEU A 17 -13.05 -6.09 4.45
C LEU A 17 -12.67 -4.94 5.40
N ARG A 18 -13.43 -4.73 6.47
CA ARG A 18 -13.14 -3.72 7.49
C ARG A 18 -11.81 -3.96 8.20
N SER A 19 -11.55 -5.20 8.61
CA SER A 19 -10.27 -5.56 9.23
C SER A 19 -9.08 -5.27 8.31
N PHE A 20 -9.26 -5.49 7.00
CA PHE A 20 -8.24 -5.19 6.00
C PHE A 20 -8.09 -3.69 5.74
N ALA A 21 -9.20 -2.96 5.59
CA ALA A 21 -9.21 -1.51 5.44
C ALA A 21 -8.55 -0.80 6.63
N LEU A 22 -8.79 -1.28 7.86
CA LEU A 22 -8.13 -0.76 9.07
C LEU A 22 -6.60 -0.91 9.02
N ARG A 23 -6.09 -2.01 8.48
CA ARG A 23 -4.64 -2.22 8.29
C ARG A 23 -4.06 -1.26 7.24
N LEU A 24 -4.83 -0.94 6.20
CA LEU A 24 -4.44 -0.02 5.13
C LEU A 24 -4.45 1.44 5.60
N CYS A 25 -5.62 1.92 6.04
CA CYS A 25 -5.86 3.32 6.37
C CYS A 25 -5.26 3.74 7.72
N ARG A 26 -5.16 2.81 8.68
CA ARG A 26 -4.80 3.11 10.10
C ARG A 26 -5.68 4.19 10.74
N ASN A 27 -6.85 4.45 10.17
CA ASN A 27 -7.87 5.37 10.65
C ASN A 27 -9.22 4.63 10.55
N PRO A 28 -9.97 4.49 11.66
CA PRO A 28 -11.25 3.80 11.66
C PRO A 28 -12.30 4.39 10.71
N ASP A 29 -12.42 5.71 10.69
CA ASP A 29 -13.43 6.41 9.87
C ASP A 29 -13.14 6.23 8.38
N GLN A 30 -11.87 6.41 7.97
CA GLN A 30 -11.46 6.16 6.57
C GLN A 30 -11.62 4.69 6.18
N ALA A 31 -11.40 3.76 7.11
CA ALA A 31 -11.61 2.35 6.84
C ALA A 31 -13.10 2.03 6.62
N ASP A 32 -13.98 2.64 7.41
CA ASP A 32 -15.43 2.46 7.29
C ASP A 32 -15.96 3.06 5.98
N ASP A 33 -15.52 4.28 5.62
CA ASP A 33 -15.85 4.92 4.33
C ASP A 33 -15.36 4.09 3.13
N LEU A 34 -14.14 3.55 3.20
CA LEU A 34 -13.57 2.72 2.15
C LEU A 34 -14.37 1.42 1.96
N VAL A 35 -14.79 0.78 3.06
CA VAL A 35 -15.64 -0.43 3.01
C VAL A 35 -17.02 -0.10 2.43
N GLN A 36 -17.63 1.01 2.86
CA GLN A 36 -18.91 1.45 2.31
C GLN A 36 -18.81 1.64 0.79
N THR A 37 -17.83 2.42 0.34
CA THR A 37 -17.62 2.69 -1.08
C THR A 37 -17.36 1.40 -1.87
N THR A 38 -16.64 0.45 -1.27
CA THR A 38 -16.40 -0.89 -1.84
C THR A 38 -17.72 -1.63 -2.06
N CYS A 39 -18.58 -1.70 -1.04
CA CYS A 39 -19.87 -2.36 -1.13
C CYS A 39 -20.77 -1.70 -2.18
N GLU A 40 -20.84 -0.36 -2.21
CA GLU A 40 -21.64 0.34 -3.22
C GLU A 40 -21.15 0.10 -4.65
N ARG A 41 -19.83 0.09 -4.86
CA ARG A 41 -19.21 -0.21 -6.15
C ARG A 41 -19.50 -1.66 -6.57
N ALA A 42 -19.37 -2.60 -5.63
CA ALA A 42 -19.66 -4.01 -5.88
C ALA A 42 -21.14 -4.21 -6.25
N ILE A 43 -22.09 -3.59 -5.52
CA ILE A 43 -23.52 -3.67 -5.83
C ILE A 43 -23.83 -3.11 -7.23
N ARG A 44 -23.21 -1.98 -7.59
CA ARG A 44 -23.36 -1.34 -8.92
C ARG A 44 -22.73 -2.13 -10.08
N SER A 45 -21.89 -3.12 -9.79
CA SER A 45 -21.15 -3.89 -10.79
C SER A 45 -21.42 -5.39 -10.68
N LEU A 46 -22.51 -5.79 -10.03
CA LEU A 46 -22.90 -7.20 -9.86
C LEU A 46 -23.12 -7.92 -11.19
N ASP A 47 -23.59 -7.20 -12.20
CA ASP A 47 -23.75 -7.67 -13.58
C ASP A 47 -22.42 -8.05 -14.26
N GLN A 48 -21.32 -7.48 -13.78
CA GLN A 48 -19.96 -7.74 -14.27
C GLN A 48 -19.22 -8.79 -13.43
N PHE A 49 -19.84 -9.30 -12.37
CA PHE A 49 -19.25 -10.35 -11.55
C PHE A 49 -19.33 -11.69 -12.29
N ASP A 50 -18.18 -12.29 -12.53
CA ASP A 50 -18.07 -13.66 -13.04
C ASP A 50 -18.29 -14.66 -11.89
N PRO A 51 -19.36 -15.48 -11.91
CA PRO A 51 -19.61 -16.49 -10.88
C PRO A 51 -18.51 -17.55 -10.73
N ALA A 52 -17.63 -17.70 -11.74
CA ALA A 52 -16.44 -18.55 -11.63
C ALA A 52 -15.35 -17.94 -10.72
N THR A 53 -15.42 -16.63 -10.45
CA THR A 53 -14.52 -15.92 -9.54
C THR A 53 -15.05 -15.99 -8.11
N ARG A 54 -14.15 -16.10 -7.13
CA ARG A 54 -14.55 -16.02 -5.72
C ARG A 54 -14.99 -14.58 -5.37
N LEU A 55 -16.15 -14.46 -4.74
CA LEU A 55 -16.73 -13.16 -4.34
C LEU A 55 -15.80 -12.35 -3.42
N ASP A 56 -15.11 -13.03 -2.50
CA ASP A 56 -14.16 -12.37 -1.58
C ASP A 56 -13.01 -11.72 -2.35
N SER A 57 -12.33 -12.47 -3.20
CA SER A 57 -11.25 -11.96 -4.07
C SER A 57 -11.70 -10.76 -4.92
N TRP A 58 -12.91 -10.80 -5.47
CA TRP A 58 -13.44 -9.70 -6.27
C TRP A 58 -13.68 -8.44 -5.44
N MET A 59 -14.30 -8.56 -4.26
CA MET A 59 -14.53 -7.42 -3.37
C MET A 59 -13.24 -6.85 -2.76
N PHE A 60 -12.26 -7.70 -2.41
CA PHE A 60 -10.95 -7.22 -1.97
C PHE A 60 -10.22 -6.43 -3.05
N ARG A 61 -10.32 -6.85 -4.32
CA ARG A 61 -9.77 -6.11 -5.46
C ARG A 61 -10.43 -4.75 -5.66
N ILE A 62 -11.76 -4.66 -5.52
CA ILE A 62 -12.47 -3.37 -5.56
C ILE A 62 -11.96 -2.45 -4.45
N LEU A 63 -11.86 -2.94 -3.22
CA LEU A 63 -11.38 -2.18 -2.06
C LEU A 63 -9.95 -1.67 -2.26
N GLN A 64 -9.04 -2.53 -2.72
CA GLN A 64 -7.66 -2.16 -3.00
C GLN A 64 -7.56 -1.06 -4.07
N ASN A 65 -8.32 -1.19 -5.15
CA ASN A 65 -8.34 -0.18 -6.21
C ASN A 65 -8.82 1.18 -5.70
N LEU A 66 -9.88 1.20 -4.88
CA LEU A 66 -10.39 2.42 -4.27
C LEU A 66 -9.35 3.05 -3.33
N TYR A 67 -8.69 2.25 -2.50
CA TYR A 67 -7.63 2.72 -1.61
C TYR A 67 -6.45 3.34 -2.38
N PHE A 68 -5.95 2.66 -3.42
CA PHE A 68 -4.83 3.19 -4.20
C PHE A 68 -5.20 4.48 -4.93
N ASN A 69 -6.42 4.60 -5.44
CA ASN A 69 -6.89 5.85 -6.04
C ASN A 69 -6.95 6.99 -5.01
N MET A 70 -7.50 6.73 -3.82
CA MET A 70 -7.53 7.70 -2.72
C MET A 70 -6.12 8.17 -2.32
N GLN A 71 -5.14 7.26 -2.28
CA GLN A 71 -3.75 7.60 -1.96
C GLN A 71 -3.07 8.40 -3.06
N ARG A 72 -3.31 8.09 -4.35
CA ARG A 72 -2.80 8.88 -5.47
C ARG A 72 -3.37 10.29 -5.47
N ASP A 73 -4.67 10.43 -5.21
CA ASP A 73 -5.32 11.74 -5.15
C ASP A 73 -4.80 12.56 -3.96
N THR A 74 -4.57 11.92 -2.81
CA THR A 74 -3.98 12.58 -1.65
C THR A 74 -2.53 13.01 -1.90
N ALA A 75 -1.72 12.16 -2.55
CA ALA A 75 -0.35 12.51 -2.94
C ALA A 75 -0.31 13.64 -3.99
N ASN A 76 -1.24 13.65 -4.95
CA ASN A 76 -1.37 14.71 -5.94
C ASN A 76 -1.81 16.03 -5.30
N ARG A 77 -2.79 15.99 -4.39
CA ARG A 77 -3.22 17.14 -3.59
C ARG A 77 -2.10 17.66 -2.69
N ALA A 78 -1.36 16.78 -2.03
CA ALA A 78 -0.21 17.16 -1.21
C ALA A 78 0.88 17.83 -2.04
N ARG A 79 1.19 17.32 -3.25
CA ARG A 79 2.13 17.97 -4.18
C ARG A 79 1.63 19.34 -4.68
N LEU A 80 0.32 19.49 -4.89
CA LEU A 80 -0.29 20.77 -5.24
C LEU A 80 -0.25 21.76 -4.07
N PHE A 81 -0.42 21.28 -2.84
CA PHE A 81 -0.35 22.08 -1.60
C PHE A 81 1.10 22.46 -1.24
N GLU A 82 2.05 21.55 -1.40
CA GLU A 82 3.49 21.76 -1.20
C GLU A 82 4.06 22.77 -2.22
N LYS A 83 3.48 22.82 -3.43
CA LYS A 83 3.76 23.88 -4.42
C LYS A 83 3.13 25.24 -4.04
N ALA A 84 2.16 25.26 -3.13
CA ALA A 84 1.43 26.47 -2.72
C ALA A 84 1.83 27.00 -1.32
N MET A 85 2.55 26.22 -0.51
CA MET A 85 2.82 26.55 0.89
C MET A 85 4.29 26.26 1.25
N PHE A 86 5.20 27.09 0.73
CA PHE A 86 6.47 27.34 1.43
C PHE A 86 6.19 28.42 2.45
N ASP A 87 5.91 28.02 3.69
CA ASP A 87 6.38 28.62 4.96
C ASP A 87 5.51 28.09 6.12
N TYR A 88 5.96 27.03 6.81
CA TYR A 88 5.80 26.90 8.26
C TYR A 88 6.59 25.69 8.78
N ASP A 89 7.57 25.99 9.64
CA ASP A 89 8.32 25.06 10.47
C ASP A 89 7.49 24.70 11.70
N ASP A 90 7.47 23.43 12.14
CA ASP A 90 7.31 23.16 13.56
C ASP A 90 7.89 21.80 13.98
N THR A 91 8.69 21.91 15.04
CA THR A 91 9.40 20.90 15.82
C THR A 91 8.46 20.05 16.69
N PHE A 92 8.75 18.75 16.83
CA PHE A 92 8.36 18.02 18.04
C PHE A 92 9.31 16.87 18.41
N ASP A 93 9.60 16.80 19.71
CA ASP A 93 10.58 15.99 20.43
C ASP A 93 10.07 14.57 20.76
N GLY A 94 10.98 13.59 20.83
CA GLY A 94 10.67 12.19 21.13
C GLY A 94 11.73 11.16 20.71
N GLN A 95 13.00 11.38 21.08
CA GLN A 95 14.21 10.73 20.51
C GLN A 95 14.36 9.19 20.58
N ARG A 96 13.39 8.40 21.06
CA ARG A 96 13.46 6.91 21.00
C ARG A 96 12.25 6.23 20.35
N ALA A 97 11.05 6.81 20.44
CA ALA A 97 9.90 6.39 19.64
C ALA A 97 9.98 6.92 18.19
N ALA A 98 10.65 8.08 18.01
CA ALA A 98 10.86 8.70 16.71
C ALA A 98 11.71 7.85 15.76
N VAL A 99 12.69 7.08 16.26
CA VAL A 99 13.58 6.26 15.40
C VAL A 99 12.80 5.10 14.77
N SER A 100 12.00 4.37 15.56
CA SER A 100 11.16 3.28 15.03
C SER A 100 10.05 3.80 14.11
N SER A 101 9.46 4.96 14.44
CA SER A 101 8.48 5.63 13.57
C SER A 101 9.10 6.09 12.24
N LEU A 102 10.32 6.65 12.27
CA LEU A 102 11.04 7.11 11.09
C LEU A 102 11.44 5.95 10.19
N GLU A 103 11.96 4.86 10.75
CA GLU A 103 12.29 3.64 9.99
C GLU A 103 11.04 3.06 9.33
N LEU A 104 9.92 2.96 10.06
CA LEU A 104 8.64 2.51 9.52
C LEU A 104 8.10 3.46 8.44
N GLN A 105 8.28 4.77 8.60
CA GLN A 105 7.87 5.77 7.60
C GLN A 105 8.73 5.67 6.34
N GLN A 106 10.03 5.41 6.48
CA GLN A 106 10.92 5.23 5.35
C GLN A 106 10.65 3.92 4.60
N VAL A 107 10.37 2.83 5.32
CA VAL A 107 9.91 1.57 4.72
C VAL A 107 8.60 1.77 3.96
N ARG A 108 7.65 2.52 4.52
CA ARG A 108 6.40 2.88 3.84
C ARG A 108 6.66 3.65 2.53
N ARG A 109 7.49 4.70 2.58
CA ARG A 109 7.85 5.49 1.39
C ARG A 109 8.50 4.63 0.31
N PHE A 110 9.36 3.69 0.70
CA PHE A 110 9.94 2.74 -0.24
C PHE A 110 8.88 1.84 -0.88
N ILE A 111 7.96 1.27 -0.09
CA ILE A 111 6.89 0.42 -0.61
C ILE A 111 6.00 1.21 -1.58
N GLU A 112 5.74 2.49 -1.32
CA GLU A 112 4.97 3.37 -2.22
C GLU A 112 5.68 3.63 -3.57
N GLN A 113 7.01 3.57 -3.63
CA GLN A 113 7.81 3.71 -4.86
C GLN A 113 7.84 2.45 -5.73
N LEU A 114 7.38 1.31 -5.21
CA LEU A 114 7.27 0.10 -6.01
C LEU A 114 6.17 0.25 -7.06
N ASP A 115 6.41 -0.31 -8.24
CA ASP A 115 5.39 -0.45 -9.28
C ASP A 115 4.17 -1.17 -8.69
N ASP A 116 2.97 -0.72 -9.05
CA ASP A 116 1.72 -1.12 -8.38
C ASP A 116 1.54 -2.64 -8.30
N ASP A 117 1.91 -3.35 -9.38
CA ASP A 117 1.88 -4.80 -9.47
C ASP A 117 2.81 -5.50 -8.47
N ASN A 118 4.03 -4.97 -8.31
CA ASN A 118 5.04 -5.51 -7.39
C ASN A 118 4.66 -5.20 -5.94
N ARG A 119 4.16 -3.98 -5.69
CA ARG A 119 3.66 -3.56 -4.38
C ARG A 119 2.51 -4.43 -3.91
N THR A 120 1.54 -4.67 -4.79
CA THR A 120 0.33 -5.45 -4.49
C THR A 120 0.70 -6.88 -4.08
N VAL A 121 1.53 -7.56 -4.88
CA VAL A 121 2.00 -8.92 -4.57
C VAL A 121 2.79 -8.96 -3.27
N LEU A 122 3.67 -7.97 -3.03
CA LEU A 122 4.45 -7.90 -1.79
C LEU A 122 3.55 -7.74 -0.56
N MET A 123 2.57 -6.84 -0.60
CA MET A 123 1.65 -6.60 0.52
C MET A 123 0.81 -7.85 0.84
N MET A 124 0.22 -8.48 -0.18
CA MET A 124 -0.65 -9.65 0.01
C MET A 124 0.11 -10.84 0.62
N ILE A 125 1.39 -11.01 0.28
CA ILE A 125 2.19 -12.13 0.79
C ILE A 125 2.82 -11.79 2.14
N ALA A 126 3.52 -10.65 2.24
CA ALA A 126 4.35 -10.33 3.39
C ALA A 126 3.57 -9.74 4.56
N ILE A 127 2.44 -9.07 4.29
CA ILE A 127 1.61 -8.43 5.32
C ILE A 127 0.34 -9.24 5.58
N ASP A 128 -0.36 -9.66 4.52
CA ASP A 128 -1.61 -10.42 4.68
C ASP A 128 -1.39 -11.93 4.85
N GLY A 129 -0.16 -12.43 4.67
CA GLY A 129 0.19 -13.85 4.86
C GLY A 129 -0.43 -14.80 3.82
N ARG A 130 -0.86 -14.29 2.67
CA ARG A 130 -1.52 -15.09 1.61
C ARG A 130 -0.53 -16.03 0.93
N SER A 131 -1.02 -17.20 0.51
CA SER A 131 -0.21 -18.12 -0.30
C SER A 131 -0.03 -17.58 -1.73
N TYR A 132 1.02 -18.03 -2.42
CA TYR A 132 1.29 -17.57 -3.79
C TYR A 132 0.18 -17.98 -4.75
N LYS A 133 -0.48 -19.11 -4.47
CA LYS A 133 -1.61 -19.62 -5.23
C LYS A 133 -2.83 -18.71 -5.08
N ASP A 134 -3.17 -18.33 -3.84
CA ASP A 134 -4.32 -17.43 -3.58
C ASP A 134 -4.10 -16.07 -4.25
N VAL A 135 -2.87 -15.54 -4.20
CA VAL A 135 -2.53 -14.27 -4.87
C VAL A 135 -2.60 -14.40 -6.40
N ALA A 136 -2.18 -15.53 -6.96
CA ALA A 136 -2.26 -15.78 -8.40
C ALA A 136 -3.71 -15.83 -8.89
N GLU A 137 -4.55 -16.55 -8.14
CA GLU A 137 -6.00 -16.64 -8.40
C GLU A 137 -6.68 -15.28 -8.24
N GLU A 138 -6.37 -14.52 -7.19
CA GLU A 138 -7.01 -13.22 -6.93
C GLU A 138 -6.62 -12.14 -7.94
N LEU A 139 -5.36 -12.13 -8.36
CA LEU A 139 -4.85 -11.19 -9.36
C LEU A 139 -5.08 -11.68 -10.80
N GLN A 140 -5.61 -12.89 -11.00
CA GLN A 140 -5.84 -13.51 -12.30
C GLN A 140 -4.56 -13.52 -13.17
N VAL A 141 -3.44 -13.90 -12.57
CA VAL A 141 -2.14 -14.03 -13.25
C VAL A 141 -1.51 -15.39 -12.96
N PRO A 142 -0.64 -15.91 -13.83
CA PRO A 142 0.10 -17.13 -13.54
C PRO A 142 0.88 -17.04 -12.23
N ILE A 143 1.01 -18.16 -11.50
CA ILE A 143 1.80 -18.21 -10.27
C ILE A 143 3.27 -17.77 -10.50
N GLY A 144 3.83 -18.03 -11.68
CA GLY A 144 5.13 -17.53 -12.11
C GLY A 144 5.22 -15.99 -12.22
N THR A 145 4.10 -15.32 -12.50
CA THR A 145 4.01 -13.86 -12.50
C THR A 145 4.01 -13.32 -11.07
N VAL A 146 3.33 -14.00 -10.15
CA VAL A 146 3.37 -13.66 -8.71
C VAL A 146 4.80 -13.81 -8.17
N THR A 147 5.47 -14.92 -8.45
CA THR A 147 6.84 -15.15 -7.98
C THR A 147 7.83 -14.13 -8.57
N SER A 148 7.72 -13.81 -9.86
CA SER A 148 8.59 -12.81 -10.50
C SER A 148 8.32 -11.37 -10.03
N ARG A 149 7.06 -11.01 -9.75
CA ARG A 149 6.71 -9.72 -9.13
C ARG A 149 7.24 -9.60 -7.70
N LEU A 150 7.08 -10.66 -6.91
CA LEU A 150 7.61 -10.71 -5.54
C LEU A 150 9.14 -10.64 -5.52
N ALA A 151 9.81 -11.36 -6.43
CA ALA A 151 11.27 -11.33 -6.55
C ALA A 151 11.76 -9.93 -6.89
N ARG A 152 11.13 -9.24 -7.84
CA ARG A 152 11.45 -7.84 -8.18
C ARG A 152 11.21 -6.88 -7.02
N ALA A 153 10.12 -7.04 -6.27
CA ALA A 153 9.84 -6.23 -5.08
C ALA A 153 10.93 -6.43 -4.00
N ARG A 154 11.33 -7.68 -3.74
CA ARG A 154 12.40 -8.02 -2.78
C ARG A 154 13.76 -7.50 -3.23
N LEU A 155 14.07 -7.56 -4.53
CA LEU A 155 15.28 -7.00 -5.11
C LEU A 155 15.37 -5.50 -4.84
N LYS A 156 14.33 -4.74 -5.21
CA LYS A 156 14.26 -3.30 -4.95
C LYS A 156 14.41 -2.99 -3.44
N LEU A 157 13.82 -3.82 -2.56
CA LEU A 157 13.92 -3.63 -1.12
C LEU A 157 15.35 -3.85 -0.62
N ARG A 158 16.03 -4.87 -1.12
CA ARG A 158 17.43 -5.15 -0.79
C ARG A 158 18.32 -3.99 -1.24
N ASP A 159 18.18 -3.54 -2.48
CA ASP A 159 19.00 -2.45 -3.03
C ASP A 159 18.79 -1.15 -2.23
N TRP A 160 17.55 -0.87 -1.81
CA TRP A 160 17.22 0.24 -0.93
C TRP A 160 17.85 0.11 0.48
N LEU A 161 17.85 -1.09 1.06
CA LEU A 161 18.51 -1.34 2.35
C LEU A 161 20.04 -1.23 2.25
N GLU A 162 20.64 -1.66 1.14
CA GLU A 162 22.08 -1.55 0.88
C GLU A 162 22.51 -0.09 0.70
N ALA A 163 21.77 0.70 -0.08
CA ALA A 163 22.04 2.13 -0.24
C ALA A 163 22.02 2.90 1.09
N ARG A 164 21.23 2.44 2.05
CA ARG A 164 21.15 3.03 3.40
C ARG A 164 22.26 2.59 4.35
N LYS A 165 22.89 1.45 4.09
CA LYS A 165 24.00 0.93 4.90
C LYS A 165 25.33 1.60 4.61
N SER A 166 25.44 2.37 3.53
CA SER A 166 26.66 3.12 3.16
C SER A 166 26.60 4.56 3.69
N PRO A 167 27.31 4.92 4.78
CA PRO A 167 27.34 6.27 5.32
C PRO A 167 28.68 6.98 5.06
N GLU A 168 29.39 6.71 3.96
CA GLU A 168 30.68 7.35 3.66
C GLU A 168 30.83 7.76 2.20
N GLY A 169 30.92 9.08 1.99
CA GLY A 169 31.18 9.75 0.71
C GLY A 169 30.95 11.26 0.76
N ALA A 170 30.14 11.75 1.70
CA ALA A 170 29.85 13.17 1.88
C ALA A 170 30.50 13.75 3.15
N SER A 171 31.82 13.67 3.29
CA SER A 171 32.63 14.55 4.17
C SER A 171 34.13 14.33 3.96
N GLN A 172 34.68 14.90 2.88
CA GLN A 172 36.09 15.32 2.83
C GLN A 172 36.22 16.47 1.83
N SER A 173 35.67 17.62 2.21
CA SER A 173 35.94 18.91 1.59
C SER A 173 35.88 19.98 2.68
N ALA A 174 36.84 19.95 3.61
CA ALA A 174 37.26 21.14 4.36
C ALA A 174 38.59 20.87 5.08
N SER A 175 39.48 21.87 5.05
CA SER A 175 40.65 22.05 5.93
C SER A 175 41.91 21.18 5.75
N LYS A 176 42.69 21.51 4.72
CA LYS A 176 44.11 21.91 4.90
C LYS A 176 44.24 23.20 4.10
N GLY A 177 44.28 24.40 4.67
CA GLY A 177 45.22 24.84 5.70
C GLY A 177 46.28 25.70 5.00
N VAL A 178 46.05 27.02 4.98
CA VAL A 178 46.95 28.09 4.53
C VAL A 178 48.22 28.13 5.41
N VAL A 179 49.29 28.79 4.91
CA VAL A 179 50.58 29.16 5.54
C VAL A 179 51.65 28.05 5.39
N SER A 180 52.81 28.22 4.74
CA SER A 180 53.67 29.39 4.49
C SER A 180 54.32 29.32 3.11
#